data_AF-Q9AFC2-F1
#
_entry.id   AF-Q9AFC2-F1
#
_cell.length_a   1.000
_cell.length_b   1.000
_cell.length_c   1.000
_cell.angle_alpha   90.00
_cell.angle_beta   90.00
_cell.angle_gamma   90.00
#
_symmetry.space_group_name_H-M   'P 1'
#
loop_
_entity.id
_entity.type
_entity.pdbx_description
1 polymer ?
#
loop_
_entity_poly.entity_id
_entity_poly.type
_entity_poly.pdbx_seq_one_letter_code
_entity_poly.pdbx_strand_id
1 'polypeptide(L)'
;VQGFGNVGAFTVKNIQKLGGKVVALAEWCKEVGPYAIFKEDGLDFQDMWDYRAEKGNLVDFPGAKMISMDEFWSSQVDVVVPAALENAITAEVAEKIQAKLVCEDANGPT
;
A
#
# COMPACT_ATOMS: atom_id res chain seq x y z
N VAL A 1 1.32 1.55 2.13
CA VAL A 1 2.33 1.31 1.07
C VAL A 1 1.60 1.20 -0.26
N GLN A 2 2.01 1.92 -1.29
CA GLN A 2 1.42 1.86 -2.62
C GLN A 2 2.32 1.01 -3.52
N GLY A 3 1.81 -0.12 -3.99
CA GLY A 3 2.56 -1.11 -4.75
C GLY A 3 3.05 -2.25 -3.89
N PHE A 4 2.85 -3.47 -4.40
CA PHE A 4 3.37 -4.71 -3.79
C PHE A 4 4.23 -5.50 -4.78
N GLY A 5 4.90 -4.79 -5.69
CA GLY A 5 5.95 -5.36 -6.55
C GLY A 5 7.26 -5.58 -5.78
N ASN A 6 8.37 -5.78 -6.49
CA ASN A 6 9.67 -6.08 -5.86
C ASN A 6 10.08 -5.05 -4.80
N VAL A 7 9.94 -3.75 -5.06
CA VAL A 7 10.33 -2.73 -4.08
C VAL A 7 9.32 -2.70 -2.93
N GLY A 8 8.04 -2.41 -3.23
CA GLY A 8 7.00 -2.25 -2.22
C GLY A 8 6.82 -3.47 -1.30
N ALA A 9 6.90 -4.70 -1.82
CA ALA A 9 6.75 -5.89 -0.98
C ALA A 9 7.93 -6.12 -0.03
N PHE A 10 9.17 -5.88 -0.49
CA PHE A 10 10.32 -5.93 0.42
C PHE A 10 10.33 -4.74 1.39
N THR A 11 9.75 -3.60 1.03
CA THR A 11 9.50 -2.49 1.96
C THR A 11 8.53 -2.93 3.06
N VAL A 12 7.39 -3.56 2.73
CA VAL A 12 6.47 -4.14 3.74
C VAL A 12 7.20 -5.13 4.64
N LYS A 13 7.96 -6.07 4.06
CA LYS A 13 8.71 -7.08 4.81
C LYS A 13 9.67 -6.45 5.83
N ASN A 14 10.42 -5.43 5.40
CA ASN A 14 11.40 -4.78 6.27
C ASN A 14 10.75 -3.88 7.33
N ILE A 15 9.66 -3.18 6.99
CA ILE A 15 8.87 -2.43 7.99
C ILE A 15 8.42 -3.36 9.11
N GLN A 16 7.82 -4.51 8.77
CA GLN A 16 7.36 -5.48 9.76
C GLN A 16 8.50 -6.10 10.56
N LYS A 17 9.61 -6.46 9.89
CA LYS A 17 10.82 -6.97 10.56
C LYS A 17 11.37 -6.00 11.60
N LEU A 18 11.21 -4.69 11.38
CA LEU A 18 11.64 -3.63 12.30
C LEU A 18 10.58 -3.28 13.35
N GLY A 19 9.48 -4.02 13.43
CA GLY A 19 8.39 -3.82 14.40
C GLY A 19 7.35 -2.79 13.97
N GLY A 20 7.43 -2.29 12.73
CA GLY A 20 6.40 -1.42 12.15
C GLY A 20 5.16 -2.20 11.73
N LYS A 21 4.02 -1.51 11.65
CA LYS A 21 2.75 -2.09 11.21
C LYS A 21 2.37 -1.52 9.84
N VAL A 22 2.09 -2.40 8.87
CA VAL A 22 1.53 -2.00 7.58
C VAL A 22 0.02 -2.17 7.63
N VAL A 23 -0.70 -1.06 7.74
CA VAL A 23 -2.17 -1.07 7.89
C VAL A 23 -2.92 -0.96 6.56
N ALA A 24 -2.26 -0.45 5.52
CA ALA A 24 -2.87 -0.24 4.21
C ALA A 24 -1.90 -0.56 3.08
N LEU A 25 -2.40 -1.23 2.05
CA LEU A 25 -1.67 -1.56 0.83
C LEU A 25 -2.52 -1.25 -0.39
N ALA A 26 -1.99 -0.45 -1.33
CA ALA A 26 -2.62 -0.21 -2.62
C ALA A 26 -1.96 -1.04 -3.73
N GLU A 27 -2.76 -1.51 -4.68
CA GLU A 27 -2.32 -2.22 -5.87
C GLU A 27 -3.26 -1.92 -7.05
N TRP A 28 -2.94 -2.47 -8.21
CA TRP A 28 -3.75 -2.48 -9.40
C TRP A 28 -3.99 -3.93 -9.84
N CYS A 29 -5.23 -4.26 -10.19
CA CYS A 29 -5.51 -5.47 -10.96
C CYS A 29 -6.43 -5.15 -12.12
N LYS A 30 -6.41 -6.01 -13.15
CA LYS A 30 -7.14 -5.77 -14.39
C LYS A 30 -8.66 -5.75 -14.18
N GLU A 31 -9.14 -6.51 -13.20
CA GLU A 31 -10.56 -6.74 -12.94
C GLU A 31 -11.21 -5.57 -12.17
N VAL A 32 -10.48 -4.93 -11.25
CA VAL A 32 -11.03 -3.84 -10.41
C VAL A 32 -10.32 -2.50 -10.60
N GLY A 33 -9.25 -2.44 -11.38
CA GLY A 33 -8.42 -1.24 -11.54
C GLY A 33 -7.55 -0.99 -10.30
N PRO A 34 -7.22 0.27 -9.99
CA PRO A 34 -6.51 0.61 -8.75
C PRO A 34 -7.42 0.39 -7.54
N TYR A 35 -6.92 -0.31 -6.53
CA TYR A 35 -7.63 -0.62 -5.31
C TYR A 35 -6.68 -0.57 -4.11
N ALA A 36 -7.23 -0.51 -2.92
CA ALA A 36 -6.46 -0.64 -1.69
C ALA A 36 -7.17 -1.56 -0.69
N ILE A 37 -6.37 -2.26 0.10
CA ILE A 37 -6.82 -3.07 1.23
C ILE A 37 -6.33 -2.44 2.53
N PHE A 38 -7.17 -2.52 3.55
CA PHE A 38 -6.92 -1.96 4.87
C PHE A 38 -7.21 -2.97 5.97
N LYS A 39 -6.32 -3.02 6.96
CA LYS A 39 -6.47 -3.84 8.16
C LYS A 39 -5.86 -3.11 9.36
N GLU A 40 -6.69 -2.74 10.33
CA GLU A 40 -6.30 -1.94 11.49
C GLU A 40 -5.28 -2.63 12.40
N ASP A 41 -5.41 -3.95 12.57
CA ASP A 41 -4.47 -4.79 13.32
C ASP A 41 -3.16 -5.03 12.56
N GLY A 42 -3.15 -4.81 11.24
CA GLY A 42 -2.00 -4.91 10.35
C GLY A 42 -2.14 -6.05 9.34
N LEU A 43 -1.71 -5.77 8.11
CA LEU A 43 -1.54 -6.75 7.04
C LEU A 43 -0.23 -7.51 7.28
N ASP A 44 -0.24 -8.83 7.18
CA ASP A 44 0.96 -9.67 7.32
C ASP A 44 1.66 -9.87 5.96
N PHE A 45 2.99 -9.78 5.93
CA PHE A 45 3.75 -9.91 4.69
C PHE A 45 3.60 -11.30 4.08
N GLN A 46 3.75 -12.36 4.88
CA GLN A 46 3.77 -13.73 4.38
C GLN A 46 2.39 -14.11 3.85
N ASP A 47 1.33 -13.76 4.59
CA ASP A 47 -0.05 -13.99 4.14
C ASP A 47 -0.34 -13.29 2.82
N MET A 48 0.04 -12.01 2.67
CA MET A 48 -0.15 -11.27 1.42
C MET A 48 0.71 -11.87 0.27
N TRP A 49 1.93 -12.26 0.56
CA TRP A 49 2.84 -12.83 -0.43
C TRP A 49 2.29 -14.14 -0.99
N ASP A 50 1.84 -15.04 -0.12
CA ASP A 50 1.31 -16.35 -0.50
C ASP A 50 -0.06 -16.20 -1.20
N TYR A 51 -0.93 -15.32 -0.68
CA TYR A 51 -2.21 -15.05 -1.32
C TYR A 51 -2.04 -14.50 -2.74
N ARG A 52 -1.12 -13.53 -2.94
CA ARG A 52 -0.84 -13.00 -4.27
C ARG A 52 -0.21 -14.03 -5.19
N ALA A 53 0.64 -14.92 -4.68
CA ALA A 53 1.21 -16.01 -5.46
C ALA A 53 0.12 -17.00 -5.96
N GLU A 54 -0.92 -17.23 -5.16
CA GLU A 54 -2.04 -18.09 -5.53
C GLU A 54 -3.07 -17.40 -6.44
N LYS A 55 -3.47 -16.18 -6.10
CA LYS A 55 -4.59 -15.46 -6.77
C LYS A 55 -4.15 -14.50 -7.87
N GLY A 56 -2.87 -14.13 -7.92
CA GLY A 56 -2.32 -13.12 -8.83
C GLY A 56 -2.57 -11.67 -8.41
N ASN A 57 -3.37 -11.43 -7.37
CA ASN A 57 -3.68 -10.11 -6.82
C ASN A 57 -4.02 -10.22 -5.32
N LEU A 58 -4.46 -9.12 -4.71
CA LEU A 58 -4.88 -9.03 -3.30
C LEU A 58 -6.33 -8.56 -3.15
N VAL A 59 -7.13 -8.67 -4.21
CA VAL A 59 -8.58 -8.41 -4.14
C VAL A 59 -9.19 -9.46 -3.22
N ASP A 60 -10.12 -9.04 -2.35
CA ASP A 60 -10.76 -9.91 -1.36
C ASP A 60 -9.76 -10.63 -0.41
N PHE A 61 -8.64 -9.98 -0.10
CA PHE A 61 -7.67 -10.50 0.86
C PHE A 61 -8.32 -10.75 2.24
N PRO A 62 -8.25 -11.98 2.79
CA PRO A 62 -8.98 -12.36 4.00
C PRO A 62 -8.70 -11.47 5.19
N GLY A 63 -9.76 -11.03 5.85
CA GLY A 63 -9.67 -10.20 7.05
C GLY A 63 -9.32 -8.73 6.81
N ALA A 64 -9.01 -8.33 5.57
CA ALA A 64 -8.86 -6.93 5.19
C ALA A 64 -10.14 -6.39 4.54
N LYS A 65 -10.34 -5.08 4.66
CA LYS A 65 -11.40 -4.34 3.97
C LYS A 65 -10.84 -3.73 2.69
N MET A 66 -11.58 -3.83 1.60
CA MET A 66 -11.34 -2.98 0.43
C MET A 66 -11.73 -1.54 0.78
N ILE A 67 -10.83 -0.60 0.47
CA ILE A 67 -11.04 0.84 0.64
C ILE A 67 -10.74 1.56 -0.67
N SER A 68 -11.29 2.76 -0.83
CA SER A 68 -11.00 3.62 -1.98
C SER A 68 -9.56 4.14 -1.97
N MET A 69 -9.06 4.56 -3.13
CA MET A 69 -7.77 5.23 -3.22
C MET A 69 -7.75 6.56 -2.45
N ASP A 70 -8.89 7.23 -2.34
CA ASP A 70 -9.02 8.46 -1.56
C ASP A 70 -8.83 8.20 -0.06
N GLU A 71 -9.46 7.13 0.46
CA GLU A 71 -9.25 6.65 1.84
C GLU A 71 -7.80 6.19 2.07
N PHE A 72 -7.18 5.55 1.08
CA PHE A 72 -5.78 5.14 1.16
C PHE A 72 -4.85 6.36 1.33
N TRP A 73 -4.99 7.38 0.50
CA TRP A 73 -4.13 8.57 0.54
C TRP A 73 -4.40 9.48 1.74
N SER A 74 -5.64 9.50 2.24
CA SER A 74 -6.02 10.27 3.44
C SER A 74 -5.85 9.51 4.76
N SER A 75 -5.31 8.29 4.72
CA SER A 75 -5.12 7.44 5.91
C SER A 75 -4.23 8.10 6.96
N GLN A 76 -4.65 8.02 8.22
CA GLN A 76 -3.86 8.49 9.37
C GLN A 76 -2.75 7.47 9.69
N VAL A 77 -1.56 7.70 9.13
CA VAL A 77 -0.38 6.85 9.30
C VAL A 77 0.84 7.68 9.63
N ASP A 78 1.88 7.09 10.19
CA ASP A 78 3.15 7.80 10.40
C ASP A 78 3.93 7.97 9.09
N VAL A 79 3.86 6.98 8.20
CA VAL A 79 4.64 6.93 6.94
C VAL A 79 3.76 6.48 5.78
N VAL A 80 3.84 7.18 4.66
CA VAL A 80 3.33 6.71 3.37
C VAL A 80 4.51 6.39 2.44
N VAL A 81 4.39 5.29 1.70
CA VAL A 81 5.46 4.81 0.80
C VAL A 81 4.88 4.64 -0.60
N PRO A 82 5.08 5.59 -1.52
CA PRO A 82 4.79 5.40 -2.94
C PRO A 82 5.88 4.56 -3.62
N ALA A 83 5.51 3.34 -4.05
CA ALA A 83 6.43 2.33 -4.59
C ALA A 83 5.89 1.66 -5.87
N ALA A 84 4.95 2.30 -6.58
CA ALA A 84 4.30 1.74 -7.76
C ALA A 84 4.56 2.55 -9.04
N LEU A 85 4.03 3.77 -9.11
CA LEU A 85 3.99 4.59 -10.33
C LEU A 85 4.66 5.94 -10.11
N GLU A 86 5.15 6.53 -11.20
CA GLU A 86 5.48 7.95 -11.27
C GLU A 86 4.20 8.80 -11.10
N ASN A 87 4.34 10.03 -10.59
CA ASN A 87 3.25 10.98 -10.35
C ASN A 87 2.06 10.40 -9.53
N ALA A 88 2.34 9.46 -8.63
CA ALA A 88 1.34 8.89 -7.73
C ALA A 88 0.79 9.91 -6.72
N ILE A 89 1.65 10.83 -6.27
CA ILE A 89 1.32 11.94 -5.38
C ILE A 89 1.19 13.19 -6.23
N THR A 90 0.00 13.43 -6.75
CA THR A 90 -0.34 14.70 -7.40
C THR A 90 -0.58 15.81 -6.37
N ALA A 91 -0.75 17.06 -6.80
CA ALA A 91 -1.12 18.17 -5.91
C ALA A 91 -2.38 17.87 -5.07
N GLU A 92 -3.39 17.25 -5.68
CA GLU A 92 -4.64 16.86 -5.00
C GLU A 92 -4.44 15.74 -3.97
N VAL A 93 -3.51 14.81 -4.23
CA VAL A 93 -3.15 13.75 -3.27
C VAL A 93 -2.32 14.33 -2.13
N ALA A 94 -1.40 15.25 -2.43
CA ALA A 94 -0.56 15.90 -1.44
C ALA A 94 -1.36 16.65 -0.37
N GLU A 95 -2.47 17.29 -0.74
CA GLU A 95 -3.38 17.95 0.20
C GLU A 95 -4.08 16.99 1.19
N LYS A 96 -4.17 15.70 0.84
CA LYS A 96 -4.88 14.68 1.63
C LYS A 96 -3.97 13.93 2.58
N ILE A 97 -2.68 13.80 2.24
CA ILE A 97 -1.72 13.02 3.02
C ILE A 97 -1.57 13.61 4.43
N GLN A 98 -1.88 12.78 5.42
CA GLN A 98 -1.72 13.11 6.85
C GLN A 98 -0.43 12.52 7.45
N ALA A 99 0.39 11.85 6.63
CA ALA A 99 1.59 11.18 7.08
C ALA A 99 2.68 12.17 7.53
N LYS A 100 3.46 11.79 8.54
CA LYS A 100 4.61 12.59 9.01
C LYS A 100 5.80 12.49 8.06
N LEU A 101 5.86 11.40 7.28
CA LEU A 101 6.93 11.11 6.33
C LEU A 101 6.36 10.50 5.06
N VAL A 102 6.84 10.99 3.91
CA VAL A 102 6.71 10.33 2.60
C VAL A 102 8.06 9.70 2.28
N CYS A 103 8.10 8.37 2.09
CA CYS A 103 9.32 7.65 1.70
C CYS A 103 9.20 7.13 0.27
N GLU A 104 9.82 7.83 -0.67
CA GLU A 104 9.71 7.57 -2.10
C GLU A 104 10.58 6.39 -2.54
N ASP A 105 9.92 5.31 -2.95
CA ASP A 105 10.55 4.08 -3.41
C ASP A 105 10.48 3.94 -4.94
N ALA A 106 9.49 4.57 -5.58
CA ALA A 106 9.38 4.70 -7.03
C ALA A 106 10.23 5.87 -7.56
N ASN A 107 10.46 5.92 -8.88
CA ASN A 107 11.10 7.06 -9.52
C ASN A 107 10.07 8.15 -9.81
N GLY A 108 10.31 9.37 -9.32
CA GLY A 108 9.41 10.53 -9.51
C GLY A 108 7.96 10.28 -9.10
N PRO A 109 7.68 9.73 -7.90
CA PRO A 109 6.32 9.46 -7.49
C PRO A 109 5.54 10.71 -7.09
N THR A 110 6.20 11.86 -6.95
CA THR A 110 5.62 13.16 -6.51
C THR A 110 5.88 14.24 -7.55
#